data_AF-A0A0G3V1E5-F1
#
_entry.id   AF-A0A0G3V1E5-F1
#
_cell.length_a   1.000
_cell.length_b   1.000
_cell.length_c   1.000
_cell.angle_alpha   90.00
_cell.angle_beta   90.00
_cell.angle_gamma   90.00
#
_symmetry.space_group_name_H-M   'P 1'
#
loop_
_entity.id
_entity.type
_entity.pdbx_description
1 polymer ?
#
loop_
_entity_poly.entity_id
_entity_poly.type
_entity_poly.pdbx_seq_one_letter_code
_entity_poly.pdbx_strand_id
1 'polypeptide(L)' 'MTTVSKEDIQHMRPKQRNKYRRLGFTWAEIKKIDRAIGRGESTLTIKATVGEVTLALPPKWR' A
#
# COMPACT_ATOMS: atom_id res chain seq x y z
N MET A 1 4.20 -20.34 -0.36
CA MET A 1 3.78 -19.03 0.17
C MET A 1 4.90 -18.04 -0.09
N THR A 2 4.75 -17.17 -1.10
CA THR A 2 5.72 -16.09 -1.33
C THR A 2 5.47 -14.99 -0.31
N THR A 3 6.38 -14.85 0.65
CA THR A 3 6.36 -13.76 1.62
C THR A 3 6.60 -12.45 0.88
N VAL A 4 5.60 -11.58 0.83
CA VAL A 4 5.76 -10.23 0.28
C VAL A 4 6.73 -9.46 1.17
N SER A 5 7.75 -8.86 0.56
CA SER A 5 8.80 -8.13 1.27
C SER A 5 8.80 -6.65 0.88
N LYS A 6 9.73 -5.91 1.48
CA LYS A 6 9.93 -4.49 1.19
C LYS A 6 10.36 -4.24 -0.25
N GLU A 7 11.10 -5.17 -0.85
CA GLU A 7 11.61 -5.07 -2.23
C GLU A 7 10.50 -5.12 -3.29
N ASP A 8 9.34 -5.68 -2.94
CA ASP A 8 8.17 -5.75 -3.82
C ASP A 8 7.42 -4.42 -3.99
N ILE A 9 7.76 -3.40 -3.20
CA ILE A 9 7.09 -2.09 -3.21
C ILE A 9 7.84 -1.15 -4.14
N GLN A 10 7.26 -0.82 -5.30
CA GLN A 10 7.95 -0.07 -6.37
C GLN A 10 7.45 1.36 -6.57
N HIS A 11 6.15 1.60 -6.39
CA HIS A 11 5.50 2.88 -6.72
C HIS A 11 5.30 3.79 -5.49
N MET A 12 5.32 3.22 -4.30
CA MET A 12 5.08 3.92 -3.04
C MET A 12 6.40 4.42 -2.43
N ARG A 13 6.39 5.67 -1.95
CA ARG A 13 7.55 6.25 -1.28
C ARG A 13 7.89 5.50 0.02
N PRO A 14 9.18 5.38 0.40
CA PRO A 14 9.58 4.74 1.66
C PRO A 14 8.88 5.30 2.91
N LYS A 15 8.64 6.62 2.96
CA LYS A 15 7.93 7.29 4.06
C LYS A 15 6.46 6.85 4.17
N GLN A 16 5.78 6.66 3.05
CA GLN A 16 4.39 6.19 3.01
C GLN A 16 4.29 4.72 3.42
N ARG A 17 5.17 3.89 2.88
CA ARG A 17 5.30 2.48 3.26
C ARG A 17 5.50 2.31 4.76
N ASN A 18 6.41 3.10 5.35
CA ASN A 18 6.65 3.08 6.79
C ASN A 18 5.44 3.56 7.59
N LYS A 19 4.66 4.53 7.09
CA LYS A 19 3.39 4.94 7.71
C LYS A 19 2.41 3.77 7.75
N TYR A 20 2.20 3.06 6.64
CA TYR A 20 1.30 1.89 6.63
C TYR A 20 1.80 0.77 7.54
N ARG A 21 3.12 0.50 7.58
CA ARG A 21 3.67 -0.45 8.56
C ARG A 21 3.36 -0.07 10.01
N ARG A 22 3.48 1.22 10.36
CA ARG A 22 3.14 1.74 11.71
C ARG A 22 1.65 1.67 12.02
N LEU A 23 0.79 1.75 11.01
CA LEU A 23 -0.66 1.60 11.14
C LEU A 23 -1.10 0.13 11.25
N GLY A 24 -0.16 -0.83 11.25
CA GLY A 24 -0.46 -2.25 11.40
C GLY A 24 -0.65 -3.02 10.08
N PHE A 25 -0.45 -2.40 8.92
CA PHE A 25 -0.56 -3.10 7.65
C PHE A 25 0.59 -4.09 7.43
N THR A 26 0.24 -5.26 6.93
CA THR A 26 1.16 -6.30 6.46
C THR A 26 1.80 -5.91 5.14
N TRP A 27 2.93 -6.55 4.79
CA TRP A 27 3.59 -6.32 3.51
C TRP A 27 2.69 -6.64 2.31
N ALA A 28 1.85 -7.68 2.42
CA ALA A 28 0.91 -8.05 1.38
C ALA A 28 -0.16 -6.96 1.14
N GLU A 29 -0.66 -6.33 2.19
CA GLU A 29 -1.61 -5.22 2.08
C GLU A 29 -0.94 -3.97 1.48
N ILE A 30 0.28 -3.66 1.93
CA ILE A 30 1.05 -2.54 1.37
C ILE A 30 1.33 -2.74 -0.11
N LYS A 31 1.59 -3.97 -0.57
CA LYS A 31 1.75 -4.28 -2.01
C LYS A 31 0.47 -4.05 -2.82
N LYS A 32 -0.72 -4.27 -2.24
CA LYS A 32 -1.99 -3.91 -2.89
C LYS A 32 -2.12 -2.40 -3.06
N ILE A 33 -1.77 -1.64 -2.01
CA ILE A 33 -1.75 -0.17 -2.05
C ILE A 33 -0.74 0.33 -3.09
N ASP A 34 0.47 -0.24 -3.11
CA ASP A 34 1.51 0.08 -4.09
C ASP A 34 1.04 -0.13 -5.53
N ARG A 35 0.37 -1.26 -5.80
CA ARG A 35 -0.17 -1.57 -7.11
C ARG A 35 -1.27 -0.58 -7.53
N ALA A 36 -2.14 -0.18 -6.61
CA ALA A 36 -3.17 0.83 -6.87
C ALA A 36 -2.56 2.20 -7.19
N ILE A 37 -1.50 2.60 -6.47
CA ILE A 37 -0.71 3.80 -6.82
C ILE A 37 -0.09 3.66 -8.22
N GLY A 38 0.47 2.50 -8.55
CA GLY A 38 1.03 2.21 -9.87
C GLY A 38 0.00 2.28 -11.02
N ARG A 39 -1.27 1.96 -10.73
CA ARG A 39 -2.40 2.11 -11.66
C ARG A 39 -2.93 3.54 -11.77
N GLY A 40 -2.51 4.44 -10.88
CA GLY A 40 -3.04 5.80 -10.81
C GLY A 40 -4.42 5.88 -10.15
N GLU A 41 -4.78 4.88 -9.34
CA GLU A 41 -6.01 4.94 -8.54
C GLU A 41 -5.86 6.03 -7.46
N SER A 42 -6.88 6.87 -7.31
CA SER A 42 -6.92 7.96 -6.32
C SER A 42 -7.42 7.51 -4.95
N THR A 43 -8.20 6.42 -4.93
CA THR A 43 -8.83 5.86 -3.75
C THR A 43 -8.78 4.35 -3.82
N LEU A 44 -8.49 3.72 -2.68
CA LEU A 44 -8.46 2.28 -2.57
C LEU A 44 -9.13 1.86 -1.26
N THR A 45 -10.18 1.07 -1.36
CA THR A 45 -10.78 0.39 -0.21
C THR A 45 -10.18 -1.00 -0.10
N ILE A 46 -9.51 -1.28 1.02
CA ILE A 46 -8.97 -2.60 1.34
C ILE A 46 -9.59 -3.13 2.63
N LYS A 47 -10.02 -4.39 2.59
CA LYS A 47 -10.24 -5.18 3.80
C LYS A 47 -8.88 -5.63 4.31
N ALA A 48 -8.33 -4.83 5.21
CA ALA A 48 -7.10 -5.14 5.89
C ALA A 48 -7.38 -5.90 7.18
N THR A 49 -6.34 -6.48 7.74
CA THR A 49 -6.35 -7.17 9.04
C THR A 49 -6.80 -6.23 10.15
N VAL A 50 -6.51 -4.93 10.00
CA VAL A 50 -6.95 -3.85 10.89
C VAL A 50 -8.41 -3.42 10.70
N GLY A 51 -9.12 -4.01 9.72
CA GLY A 51 -10.48 -3.66 9.34
C GLY A 51 -10.58 -3.16 7.90
N GLU A 52 -11.79 -2.79 7.49
CA GLU A 52 -12.03 -2.16 6.19
C GLU A 52 -11.59 -0.70 6.22
N VAL A 53 -10.59 -0.37 5.42
CA VAL A 53 -9.99 0.97 5.37
C VAL A 53 -10.06 1.51 3.95
N THR A 54 -10.68 2.69 3.81
CA THR A 54 -10.63 3.47 2.58
C THR A 54 -9.45 4.44 2.65
N LEU A 55 -8.49 4.26 1.75
CA LEU A 55 -7.28 5.06 1.67
C LEU A 55 -7.37 6.00 0.47
N ALA A 56 -7.20 7.30 0.72
CA ALA A 56 -6.86 8.25 -0.33
C ALA A 56 -5.40 8.03 -0.73
N LEU A 57 -5.18 7.67 -1.98
CA LEU A 57 -3.86 7.42 -2.54
C LEU A 57 -3.29 8.70 -3.14
N PRO A 58 -1.98 8.96 -3.00
CA PRO A 58 -1.35 10.05 -3.72
C PRO A 58 -1.46 9.82 -5.23
N PRO A 59 -1.52 10.88 -6.04
CA PRO A 59 -1.38 10.75 -7.49
C PRO A 59 -0.05 10.08 -7.83
N LYS A 60 -0.03 9.33 -8.93
CA LYS A 60 1.17 8.67 -9.45
C LYS A 60 2.25 9.72 -9.69
N TRP A 61 3.34 9.65 -8.93
CA TRP A 61 4.50 10.50 -9.15
C TRP A 61 5.21 9.93 -10.37
N ARG A 62 5.06 10.61 -11.51
CA ARG A 62 5.68 10.26 -12.79
C ARG A 62 7.17 10.56 -12.76
#